data_AF-A0A7S1JY07-F1
#
_entry.id   AF-A0A7S1JY07-F1
#
_cell.length_a   1.000
_cell.length_b   1.000
_cell.length_c   1.000
_cell.angle_alpha   90.00
_cell.angle_beta   90.00
_cell.angle_gamma   90.00
#
_symmetry.space_group_name_H-M   'P 1'
#
loop_
_entity.id
_entity.type
_entity.pdbx_description
1 polymer ?
#
loop_
_entity_poly.entity_id
_entity_poly.type
_entity_poly.pdbx_seq_one_letter_code
_entity_poly.pdbx_strand_id
1 'polypeptide(L)'
;VHSYPHCWRSDTPLIYRAVPCWFISVEKVKHDILKNMERTYWVPSFVKEKRFYNWVKDSNDWCVSRNRFWGTPIPLWHSDDWKEIVCIGSVAELEEKTGKKITDIHRHFIDDLKIPSSRPGMPDLK
;
A
#
# COMPACT_ATOMS: atom_id res chain seq x y z
N VAL A 1 0.46 23.36 -27.64
CA VAL A 1 1.34 22.43 -26.89
C VAL A 1 0.98 22.55 -25.41
N HIS A 2 0.78 21.44 -24.70
CA HIS A 2 0.44 21.43 -23.26
C HIS A 2 1.24 20.34 -22.54
N SER A 3 1.44 20.49 -21.23
CA SER A 3 2.12 19.48 -20.41
C SER A 3 1.22 18.28 -20.16
N TYR A 4 1.73 17.06 -20.38
CA TYR A 4 1.00 15.80 -20.17
C TYR A 4 1.78 14.87 -19.24
N PRO A 5 1.12 14.12 -18.35
CA PRO A 5 1.81 13.23 -17.42
C PRO A 5 2.39 12.01 -18.12
N HIS A 6 3.65 11.69 -17.79
CA HIS A 6 4.38 10.53 -18.31
C HIS A 6 4.87 9.66 -17.15
N CYS A 7 5.07 8.38 -17.43
CA CYS A 7 5.64 7.44 -16.46
C CYS A 7 7.08 7.86 -16.15
N TRP A 8 7.38 8.12 -14.88
CA TRP A 8 8.70 8.56 -14.40
C TRP A 8 9.85 7.55 -14.64
N ARG A 9 9.56 6.30 -15.07
CA ARG A 9 10.57 5.28 -15.39
C ARG A 9 10.73 4.94 -16.85
N SER A 10 9.66 5.00 -17.64
CA SER A 10 9.64 4.54 -19.03
C SER A 10 9.32 5.64 -20.02
N ASP A 11 9.03 6.85 -19.55
CA ASP A 11 8.64 8.02 -20.35
C ASP A 11 7.42 7.78 -21.25
N THR A 12 6.64 6.74 -20.99
CA THR A 12 5.40 6.43 -21.69
C THR A 12 4.26 7.34 -21.20
N PRO A 13 3.40 7.86 -22.07
CA PRO A 13 2.27 8.70 -21.66
C PRO A 13 1.29 7.92 -20.77
N LEU A 14 0.85 8.54 -19.67
CA LEU A 14 -0.06 7.92 -18.70
C LEU A 14 -1.52 8.09 -19.12
N ILE A 15 -2.39 7.18 -18.67
CA ILE A 15 -3.84 7.22 -18.92
C ILE A 15 -4.58 7.04 -17.60
N TYR A 16 -5.58 7.89 -17.34
CA TYR A 16 -6.47 7.75 -16.20
C TYR A 16 -7.53 6.69 -16.49
N ARG A 17 -7.56 5.63 -15.67
CA ARG A 17 -8.51 4.51 -15.79
C ARG A 17 -8.93 4.02 -14.41
N ALA A 18 -10.20 3.65 -14.27
CA ALA A 18 -10.69 2.98 -13.07
C ALA A 18 -10.15 1.55 -12.99
N VAL A 19 -9.40 1.25 -11.94
CA VAL A 19 -8.83 -0.07 -11.63
C VAL A 19 -8.93 -0.32 -10.13
N PRO A 20 -9.11 -1.57 -9.68
CA PRO A 20 -9.11 -1.89 -8.26
C PRO A 20 -7.70 -1.65 -7.68
N CYS A 21 -7.62 -0.85 -6.62
CA CYS A 21 -6.38 -0.50 -5.94
C CYS A 21 -6.58 -0.40 -4.42
N TRP A 22 -5.51 -0.63 -3.67
CA TRP A 22 -5.47 -0.37 -2.23
C TRP A 22 -4.94 1.04 -1.97
N PHE A 23 -5.62 1.76 -1.09
CA PHE A 23 -5.30 3.13 -0.72
C PHE A 23 -5.07 3.25 0.78
N ILE A 24 -4.15 4.13 1.15
CA ILE A 24 -3.98 4.60 2.53
C ILE A 24 -4.68 5.94 2.65
N SER A 25 -5.57 6.08 3.64
CA SER A 25 -6.35 7.30 3.89
C SER A 25 -5.48 8.44 4.44
N VAL A 26 -4.78 9.14 3.55
CA VAL A 26 -3.91 10.28 3.88
C VAL A 26 -4.73 11.49 4.30
N GLU A 27 -5.91 11.67 3.71
CA GLU A 27 -6.77 12.82 4.01
C GLU A 27 -7.11 12.93 5.50
N LYS A 28 -7.26 11.79 6.20
CA LYS A 28 -7.57 11.72 7.63
C LYS A 28 -6.41 12.16 8.52
N VAL A 29 -5.17 11.95 8.09
CA VAL A 29 -3.95 12.24 8.88
C VAL A 29 -3.22 13.49 8.41
N LYS A 30 -3.71 14.13 7.33
CA LYS A 30 -3.09 15.29 6.70
C LYS A 30 -2.81 16.43 7.68
N HIS A 31 -3.76 16.72 8.58
CA HIS A 31 -3.60 17.79 9.56
C HIS A 31 -2.43 17.51 10.53
N ASP A 32 -2.28 16.28 10.98
CA ASP A 32 -1.19 15.87 11.87
C ASP A 32 0.17 15.92 11.14
N ILE A 33 0.21 15.54 9.87
CA ILE A 33 1.43 15.65 9.05
C ILE A 33 1.89 17.11 8.96
N LEU A 34 0.97 18.04 8.67
CA LEU A 34 1.28 19.47 8.58
C LEU A 34 1.78 20.03 9.93
N LYS A 35 1.12 19.69 11.04
CA LYS A 35 1.51 20.09 12.39
C LYS A 35 2.89 19.55 12.79
N ASN A 36 3.18 18.29 12.45
CA ASN A 36 4.48 17.68 12.74
C ASN A 36 5.58 18.33 11.91
N MET A 37 5.29 18.70 10.67
CA MET A 37 6.26 19.36 9.81
C MET A 37 6.66 20.75 10.35
N GLU A 38 5.77 21.51 10.98
CA GLU A 38 6.10 22.80 11.61
C GLU A 38 7.26 22.67 12.61
N ARG A 39 7.34 21.56 13.34
CA ARG A 39 8.38 21.26 14.34
C ARG A 39 9.73 20.87 13.76
N THR A 40 9.82 20.65 12.45
CA THR A 40 11.05 20.22 11.77
C THR A 40 11.81 21.39 11.16
N TYR A 41 13.14 21.32 11.15
CA TYR A 41 14.01 22.32 10.52
C TYR A 41 14.49 21.85 9.16
N TRP A 42 14.32 22.66 8.12
CA TRP A 42 14.64 22.32 6.73
C TRP A 42 15.52 23.40 6.12
N VAL A 43 16.53 22.98 5.36
CA VAL A 43 17.41 23.88 4.62
C VAL A 43 17.31 23.54 3.13
N PRO A 44 16.92 24.49 2.26
CA PRO A 44 16.44 25.84 2.55
C PRO A 44 14.97 25.89 3.02
N SER A 45 14.61 26.89 3.82
CA SER A 45 13.28 27.00 4.46
C SER A 45 12.11 27.04 3.47
N PHE A 46 12.29 27.66 2.31
CA PHE A 46 11.23 27.77 1.31
C PHE A 46 10.76 26.41 0.77
N VAL A 47 11.60 25.37 0.82
CA VAL A 47 11.24 24.02 0.36
C VAL A 47 10.16 23.43 1.26
N LYS A 48 10.32 23.59 2.58
CA LYS A 48 9.31 23.20 3.56
C LYS A 48 8.01 23.97 3.33
N GLU A 49 8.09 25.30 3.35
CA GLU A 49 6.91 26.17 3.38
C GLU A 49 6.14 26.24 2.05
N LYS A 50 6.83 26.17 0.91
CA LYS A 50 6.20 26.41 -0.40
C LYS A 50 6.11 25.18 -1.29
N ARG A 51 7.04 24.24 -1.20
CA ARG A 51 7.03 23.02 -2.05
C ARG A 51 6.29 21.90 -1.33
N PHE A 52 6.81 21.47 -0.19
CA PHE A 52 6.29 20.29 0.49
C PHE A 52 4.98 20.56 1.22
N TYR A 53 4.86 21.69 1.94
CA TYR A 53 3.61 22.05 2.63
C TYR A 53 2.41 22.11 1.68
N ASN A 54 2.53 22.83 0.56
CA ASN A 54 1.44 22.95 -0.41
C ASN A 54 1.10 21.60 -1.04
N TRP A 55 2.11 20.77 -1.32
CA TRP A 55 1.87 19.42 -1.84
C TRP A 55 1.11 18.52 -0.85
N VAL A 56 1.49 18.55 0.44
CA VAL A 56 0.78 17.77 1.47
C VAL A 56 -0.64 18.29 1.67
N LYS A 57 -0.84 19.61 1.66
CA LYS A 57 -2.16 20.24 1.80
C LYS A 57 -3.15 19.74 0.74
N ASP A 58 -2.70 19.60 -0.50
CA ASP A 58 -3.55 19.18 -1.62
C ASP A 58 -3.43 17.67 -1.94
N SER A 59 -2.75 16.90 -1.08
CA SER A 59 -2.57 15.46 -1.29
C SER A 59 -3.90 14.69 -1.15
N ASN A 60 -4.17 13.80 -2.10
CA ASN A 60 -5.25 12.83 -2.01
C ASN A 60 -4.76 11.54 -1.35
N ASP A 61 -5.66 10.58 -1.15
CA ASP A 61 -5.33 9.25 -0.65
C ASP A 61 -4.25 8.55 -1.49
N TRP A 62 -3.34 7.87 -0.78
CA TRP A 62 -2.16 7.30 -1.41
C TRP A 62 -2.46 5.89 -1.93
N CYS A 63 -2.50 5.75 -3.25
CA CYS A 63 -2.52 4.44 -3.89
C CYS A 63 -1.20 3.70 -3.62
N VAL A 64 -1.25 2.65 -2.81
CA VAL A 64 -0.07 1.87 -2.39
C VAL A 64 0.08 0.58 -3.19
N SER A 65 -1.01 -0.04 -3.65
CA SER A 65 -0.91 -1.30 -4.39
C SER A 65 -0.32 -1.13 -5.79
N ARG A 66 0.46 -2.12 -6.23
CA ARG A 66 1.08 -2.14 -7.56
C ARG A 66 0.97 -3.55 -8.13
N ASN A 67 0.53 -3.64 -9.38
CA ASN A 67 0.49 -4.91 -10.10
C ASN A 67 1.88 -5.24 -10.65
N ARG A 68 2.78 -5.69 -9.77
CA ARG A 68 4.19 -6.02 -10.07
C ARG A 68 4.56 -7.37 -9.45
N PHE A 69 5.73 -7.88 -9.82
CA PHE A 69 6.25 -9.17 -9.34
C PHE A 69 7.31 -9.00 -8.26
N TRP A 70 8.24 -8.05 -8.43
CA TRP A 70 9.30 -7.78 -7.47
C TRP A 70 8.96 -6.61 -6.56
N GLY A 71 8.93 -6.87 -5.27
CA GLY A 71 8.60 -5.91 -4.21
C GLY A 71 8.07 -6.64 -2.97
N THR A 72 7.83 -5.89 -1.90
CA THR A 72 7.20 -6.42 -0.68
C THR A 72 5.73 -6.72 -0.98
N PRO A 73 5.26 -7.96 -0.79
CA PRO A 73 3.85 -8.29 -0.96
C PRO A 73 2.97 -7.57 0.07
N ILE A 74 1.72 -7.32 -0.29
CA ILE A 74 0.73 -6.79 0.65
C ILE A 74 0.23 -7.97 1.49
N PRO A 75 0.41 -7.98 2.83
CA PRO A 75 0.13 -9.13 3.67
C PRO A 75 -1.36 -9.24 4.02
N LEU A 76 -2.22 -9.22 3.00
CA LEU A 76 -3.67 -9.33 3.14
C LEU A 76 -4.14 -10.62 2.50
N TRP A 77 -4.72 -11.50 3.31
CA TRP A 77 -5.45 -12.68 2.85
C TRP A 77 -6.93 -12.38 2.89
N HIS A 78 -7.65 -12.75 1.85
CA HIS A 78 -9.07 -12.47 1.75
C HIS A 78 -9.87 -13.70 1.33
N SER A 79 -11.14 -13.70 1.68
CA SER A 79 -12.08 -14.70 1.20
C SER A 79 -12.51 -14.37 -0.24
N ASP A 80 -12.99 -15.38 -0.97
CA ASP A 80 -13.50 -15.19 -2.33
C ASP A 80 -14.70 -14.21 -2.38
N ASP A 81 -15.45 -14.09 -1.28
CA ASP A 81 -16.58 -13.16 -1.14
C ASP A 81 -16.21 -11.78 -0.55
N TRP A 82 -14.93 -11.53 -0.27
CA TRP A 82 -14.39 -10.28 0.30
C TRP A 82 -14.96 -9.83 1.65
N LYS A 83 -15.72 -10.69 2.33
CA LYS A 83 -16.30 -10.38 3.66
C LYS A 83 -15.33 -10.62 4.81
N GLU A 84 -14.28 -11.39 4.57
CA GLU A 84 -13.21 -11.67 5.52
C GLU A 84 -11.88 -11.26 4.91
N ILE A 85 -11.16 -10.40 5.60
CA ILE A 85 -9.83 -9.93 5.22
C ILE A 85 -8.96 -9.96 6.47
N VAL A 86 -7.85 -10.67 6.40
CA VAL A 86 -6.89 -10.84 7.49
C VAL A 86 -5.59 -10.16 7.09
N CYS A 87 -5.14 -9.22 7.92
CA CYS A 87 -3.86 -8.55 7.77
C CYS A 87 -2.82 -9.22 8.66
N ILE A 88 -1.78 -9.78 8.06
CA ILE A 88 -0.71 -10.47 8.77
C ILE A 88 0.41 -9.49 9.11
N GLY A 89 0.71 -9.36 10.40
CA GLY A 89 1.67 -8.39 10.91
C GLY A 89 3.11 -8.89 11.00
N SER A 90 3.32 -10.21 10.96
CA SER A 90 4.66 -10.81 11.11
C SER A 90 4.81 -12.15 10.42
N VAL A 91 6.07 -12.55 10.16
CA VAL A 91 6.39 -13.89 9.64
C VAL A 91 5.94 -14.97 10.62
N ALA A 92 6.14 -14.77 11.93
CA ALA A 92 5.72 -15.73 12.95
C ALA A 92 4.20 -15.98 12.93
N GLU A 93 3.40 -14.91 12.79
CA GLU A 93 1.94 -15.04 12.65
C GLU A 93 1.56 -15.79 11.37
N LEU A 94 2.28 -15.55 10.27
CA LEU A 94 2.06 -16.27 9.03
C LEU A 94 2.38 -17.77 9.15
N GLU A 95 3.50 -18.10 9.79
CA GLU A 95 3.90 -19.49 10.06
C GLU A 95 2.90 -20.21 10.96
N GLU A 96 2.40 -19.53 12.00
CA GLU A 96 1.37 -20.08 12.91
C GLU A 96 0.08 -20.41 12.16
N LYS A 97 -0.41 -19.48 11.33
CA LYS A 97 -1.69 -19.65 10.61
C LYS A 97 -1.62 -20.62 9.44
N THR A 98 -0.48 -20.69 8.76
CA THR A 98 -0.29 -21.57 7.59
C THR A 98 0.28 -22.94 7.96
N GLY A 99 0.87 -23.08 9.16
CA GLY A 99 1.58 -24.28 9.60
C GLY A 99 2.86 -24.57 8.81
N LYS A 100 3.32 -23.65 7.97
CA LYS A 100 4.52 -23.80 7.13
C LYS A 100 5.62 -22.88 7.64
N LYS A 101 6.86 -23.37 7.59
CA LYS A 101 8.04 -22.56 7.85
C LYS A 101 8.33 -21.65 6.66
N ILE A 102 8.55 -20.37 6.89
CA ILE A 102 8.70 -19.35 5.86
C ILE A 102 10.08 -18.73 5.98
N THR A 103 10.92 -18.98 4.99
CA THR A 103 12.28 -18.41 4.91
C THR A 103 12.34 -17.17 4.03
N ASP A 104 11.45 -17.08 3.04
CA ASP A 104 11.38 -15.98 2.09
C ASP A 104 9.92 -15.55 1.93
N ILE A 105 9.70 -14.24 1.97
CA ILE A 105 8.40 -13.58 1.88
C ILE A 105 8.13 -12.99 0.50
N HIS A 106 9.00 -13.21 -0.49
CA HIS A 106 8.73 -12.76 -1.86
C HIS A 106 7.58 -13.57 -2.46
N ARG A 107 6.87 -12.89 -3.37
CA ARG A 107 5.67 -13.36 -4.06
C ARG A 107 5.69 -14.85 -4.45
N HIS A 108 6.77 -15.32 -5.07
CA HIS A 108 6.90 -16.70 -5.56
C HIS A 108 6.81 -17.78 -4.46
N PHE A 109 7.05 -17.42 -3.20
CA PHE A 109 7.05 -18.36 -2.07
C PHE A 109 5.78 -18.29 -1.23
N ILE A 110 5.03 -17.18 -1.33
CA ILE A 110 3.89 -16.92 -0.45
C ILE A 110 2.53 -16.90 -1.16
N ASP A 111 2.46 -16.73 -2.48
CA ASP A 111 1.19 -16.65 -3.23
C ASP A 111 0.33 -17.93 -3.10
N ASP A 112 0.96 -19.09 -2.87
CA ASP A 112 0.26 -20.37 -2.70
C ASP A 112 -0.17 -20.66 -1.24
N LEU A 113 0.21 -19.79 -0.30
CA LEU A 113 -0.13 -19.95 1.11
C LEU A 113 -1.57 -19.55 1.37
N LYS A 114 -2.33 -20.45 2.01
CA LYS A 114 -3.71 -20.21 2.38
C LYS A 114 -3.86 -20.18 3.89
N ILE A 115 -4.81 -19.38 4.37
CA ILE A 115 -5.11 -19.23 5.79
C ILE A 115 -6.51 -19.80 6.05
N PRO A 116 -6.70 -20.70 7.03
CA PRO A 116 -8.03 -21.20 7.38
C PRO A 116 -8.98 -20.05 7.71
N SER A 117 -10.18 -20.05 7.11
CA SER A 117 -11.21 -19.05 7.39
C SER A 117 -11.71 -19.20 8.82
N SER A 118 -11.98 -18.08 9.48
CA SER A 118 -12.62 -18.06 10.81
C SER A 118 -14.12 -18.33 10.72
N ARG A 119 -14.70 -18.35 9.51
CA ARG A 119 -16.13 -18.56 9.26
C ARG A 119 -16.41 -20.04 8.99
N PRO A 120 -17.28 -20.70 9.77
CA PRO A 120 -17.56 -22.12 9.60
C PRO A 120 -18.04 -22.46 8.18
N GLY A 121 -17.42 -23.46 7.55
CA GLY A 121 -17.81 -24.00 6.24
C GLY A 121 -17.37 -23.16 5.03
N MET A 122 -16.59 -22.10 5.22
CA MET A 122 -16.02 -21.30 4.13
C MET A 122 -14.64 -21.82 3.71
N PRO A 123 -14.26 -21.65 2.43
CA PRO A 123 -12.92 -22.03 1.97
C PRO A 123 -11.83 -21.16 2.61
N ASP A 124 -10.60 -21.68 2.60
CA ASP A 124 -9.44 -20.95 3.07
C ASP A 124 -9.24 -19.63 2.30
N LEU A 125 -8.74 -18.62 3.02
CA LEU A 125 -8.37 -17.32 2.49
C LEU A 125 -7.15 -17.46 1.58
N LYS A 126 -7.15 -16.66 0.51
CA LYS A 126 -6.06 -16.57 -0.47
C LYS A 126 -5.43 -15.18 -0.42
#